data_AF-A0AAD6MIP7-F1
#
_entry.id   AF-A0AAD6MIP7-F1
#
_cell.length_a   1.000
_cell.length_b   1.000
_cell.length_c   1.000
_cell.angle_alpha   90.00
_cell.angle_beta   90.00
_cell.angle_gamma   90.00
#
_symmetry.space_group_name_H-M   'P 1'
#
loop_
_entity.id
_entity.type
_entity.pdbx_description
1 polymer ?
#
loop_
_entity_poly.entity_id
_entity_poly.type
_entity_poly.pdbx_seq_one_letter_code
_entity_poly.pdbx_strand_id
1 'polypeptide(L)'
;MLTDVWSAGVLFYQMLYGRRPFGHDQTQERILREDTIIKARRVEFPSKPTISNEAKDLIRRCLTYNQADRPDVLTIAQDPYLTYVKR
;
A
#
# COMPACT_ATOMS: atom_id res chain seq x y z
N MET A 1 2.16 3.69 14.85
CA MET A 1 1.12 4.50 14.17
C MET A 1 1.40 4.77 12.69
N LEU A 2 2.41 5.53 12.29
CA LEU A 2 2.70 5.75 10.84
C LEU A 2 3.19 4.50 10.09
N THR A 3 3.69 3.49 10.81
CA THR A 3 3.97 2.14 10.31
C THR A 3 2.69 1.38 9.94
N ASP A 4 1.56 1.71 10.57
CA ASP A 4 0.33 0.90 10.48
C ASP A 4 -0.32 1.04 9.10
N VAL A 5 -0.35 2.25 8.54
CA VAL A 5 -0.88 2.51 7.19
C VAL A 5 -0.07 1.79 6.12
N TRP A 6 1.27 1.82 6.23
CA TRP A 6 2.15 1.13 5.29
C TRP A 6 1.96 -0.39 5.37
N SER A 7 1.99 -0.94 6.58
CA SER A 7 1.78 -2.36 6.81
C SER A 7 0.42 -2.83 6.33
N ALA A 8 -0.64 -2.02 6.52
CA ALA A 8 -1.96 -2.30 5.98
C ALA A 8 -1.97 -2.32 4.45
N GLY A 9 -1.29 -1.36 3.79
CA GLY A 9 -1.15 -1.34 2.33
C GLY A 9 -0.40 -2.57 1.78
N VAL A 10 0.68 -2.99 2.45
CA VAL A 10 1.44 -4.19 2.09
C VAL A 10 0.58 -5.45 2.25
N LEU A 11 -0.12 -5.57 3.38
CA LEU A 11 -1.00 -6.71 3.65
C LEU A 11 -2.14 -6.78 2.63
N PHE A 12 -2.76 -5.63 2.33
CA PHE A 12 -3.85 -5.57 1.38
C PHE A 12 -3.43 -5.97 -0.04
N TYR A 13 -2.26 -5.50 -0.49
CA TYR A 13 -1.68 -5.96 -1.76
C TYR A 13 -1.41 -7.47 -1.74
N GLN A 14 -0.86 -7.99 -0.64
CA GLN A 14 -0.56 -9.42 -0.50
C GLN A 14 -1.82 -10.29 -0.52
N MET A 15 -2.92 -9.84 0.07
CA MET A 15 -4.20 -10.54 0.02
C MET A 15 -4.75 -10.62 -1.42
N LEU A 16 -4.52 -9.61 -2.25
CA LEU A 16 -5.01 -9.55 -3.63
C LEU A 16 -4.14 -10.34 -4.62
N TYR A 17 -2.81 -10.27 -4.46
CA TYR A 17 -1.86 -10.82 -5.44
C TYR A 17 -1.06 -12.03 -4.94
N GLY A 18 -1.22 -12.43 -3.67
CA GLY A 18 -0.49 -13.55 -3.07
C GLY A 18 1.01 -13.29 -2.90
N ARG A 19 1.48 -12.06 -3.14
CA ARG A 19 2.91 -11.68 -3.09
C ARG A 19 3.09 -10.29 -2.49
N ARG A 20 4.28 -10.00 -1.98
CA ARG A 20 4.60 -8.66 -1.44
C ARG A 20 4.81 -7.65 -2.58
N PRO A 21 4.43 -6.37 -2.39
CA PRO A 21 4.68 -5.33 -3.38
C PRO A 21 6.17 -4.95 -3.50
N PHE A 22 6.95 -5.10 -2.42
CA PHE A 22 8.37 -4.76 -2.34
C PHE A 22 9.15 -5.77 -1.48
N GLY A 23 10.48 -5.80 -1.65
CA GLY A 23 11.41 -6.42 -0.70
C GLY A 23 11.16 -7.90 -0.45
N HIS A 24 11.31 -8.73 -1.49
CA HIS A 24 11.48 -10.17 -1.28
C HIS A 24 12.67 -10.36 -0.32
N ASP A 25 12.45 -11.03 0.80
CA ASP A 25 13.46 -11.34 1.83
C ASP A 25 14.02 -10.18 2.69
N GLN A 26 13.34 -9.02 2.75
CA GLN A 26 13.75 -7.90 3.61
C GLN A 26 12.74 -7.57 4.73
N THR A 27 13.22 -7.02 5.84
CA THR A 27 12.37 -6.53 6.95
C THR A 27 11.73 -5.18 6.60
N GLN A 28 10.56 -4.87 7.16
CA GLN A 28 9.80 -3.64 6.82
C GLN A 28 10.58 -2.34 7.08
N GLU A 29 11.29 -2.26 8.21
CA GLU A 29 12.11 -1.09 8.54
C GLU A 29 13.28 -0.94 7.58
N ARG A 30 13.87 -2.06 7.17
CA ARG A 30 14.96 -2.10 6.21
C ARG A 30 14.47 -1.79 4.80
N ILE A 31 13.27 -2.21 4.42
CA ILE A 31 12.59 -1.80 3.18
C ILE A 31 12.34 -0.28 3.19
N LEU A 32 11.85 0.29 4.30
CA LEU A 32 11.61 1.74 4.42
C LEU A 32 12.90 2.58 4.45
N ARG A 33 14.01 2.01 4.95
CA ARG A 33 15.30 2.72 5.12
C ARG A 33 16.32 2.47 4.02
N GLU A 34 16.32 1.29 3.41
CA GLU A 34 17.27 0.94 2.35
C GLU A 34 16.75 1.39 0.98
N ASP A 35 17.71 1.81 0.17
CA ASP A 35 17.55 2.29 -1.19
C ASP A 35 16.98 1.24 -2.17
N THR A 36 16.60 0.05 -1.71
CA THR A 36 15.82 -0.91 -2.50
C THR A 36 14.46 -0.31 -2.95
N ILE A 37 13.91 0.66 -2.20
CA ILE A 37 12.74 1.46 -2.63
C ILE A 37 13.10 2.67 -3.50
N ILE A 38 14.37 3.10 -3.59
CA ILE A 38 14.75 4.27 -4.42
C ILE A 38 14.39 4.07 -5.91
N LYS A 39 14.24 2.83 -6.37
CA LYS A 39 13.76 2.52 -7.73
C LYS A 39 12.24 2.29 -7.82
N ALA A 40 11.56 2.00 -6.72
CA ALA A 40 10.13 1.75 -6.68
C ALA A 40 9.35 3.06 -6.50
N ARG A 41 9.51 4.01 -7.44
CA ARG A 41 8.76 5.28 -7.45
C ARG A 41 7.24 5.06 -7.44
N ARG A 42 6.75 3.87 -7.82
CA ARG A 42 5.34 3.48 -7.85
C ARG A 42 5.20 1.99 -7.55
N VAL A 43 4.17 1.63 -6.78
CA VAL A 43 3.73 0.23 -6.65
C VAL A 43 3.24 -0.28 -8.01
N GLU A 44 3.75 -1.45 -8.42
CA GLU A 44 3.35 -2.11 -9.67
C GLU A 44 2.25 -3.13 -9.42
N PHE A 45 1.23 -3.11 -10.28
CA PHE A 45 0.09 -4.00 -10.20
C PHE A 45 0.16 -5.00 -11.36
N PRO A 46 0.23 -6.32 -11.08
CA PRO A 46 0.08 -7.35 -12.09
C PRO A 46 -1.21 -7.18 -12.91
N SER A 47 -1.19 -7.65 -14.14
CA SER A 47 -2.38 -7.68 -15.00
C SER A 47 -3.46 -8.64 -14.50
N LYS A 48 -3.12 -9.61 -13.65
CA LYS A 48 -4.06 -10.55 -13.04
C LYS A 48 -3.75 -10.79 -11.55
N PRO A 49 -4.78 -10.89 -10.68
CA PRO A 49 -6.18 -10.58 -10.96
C PRO A 49 -6.38 -9.08 -11.24
N THR A 50 -7.38 -8.76 -12.06
CA THR A 50 -7.78 -7.36 -12.28
C THR A 50 -8.53 -6.89 -11.05
N ILE A 51 -7.99 -5.89 -10.37
CA ILE A 51 -8.66 -5.19 -9.26
C ILE A 51 -9.16 -3.83 -9.72
N SER A 52 -10.13 -3.29 -8.97
CA SER A 52 -10.71 -1.98 -9.27
C SER A 52 -9.65 -0.85 -9.17
N ASN A 53 -9.92 0.28 -9.82
CA ASN A 53 -8.98 1.40 -9.78
C ASN A 53 -8.93 2.03 -8.39
N GLU A 54 -10.05 2.04 -7.68
CA GLU A 54 -10.19 2.50 -6.31
C GLU A 54 -9.31 1.67 -5.36
N ALA A 55 -9.26 0.35 -5.54
CA ALA A 55 -8.36 -0.53 -4.79
C ALA A 55 -6.89 -0.18 -5.03
N LYS A 56 -6.51 0.07 -6.29
CA LYS A 56 -5.13 0.47 -6.65
C LYS A 56 -4.78 1.82 -6.03
N ASP A 57 -5.71 2.77 -6.02
CA ASP A 57 -5.49 4.11 -5.50
C ASP A 57 -5.40 4.14 -3.97
N LEU A 58 -6.18 3.30 -3.28
CA LEU A 58 -6.00 3.05 -1.85
C LEU A 58 -4.60 2.49 -1.57
N ILE A 59 -4.18 1.44 -2.29
CA ILE A 59 -2.86 0.84 -2.11
C ILE A 59 -1.74 1.85 -2.35
N ARG A 60 -1.84 2.67 -3.41
CA ARG A 60 -0.85 3.71 -3.72
C ARG A 60 -0.71 4.72 -2.59
N ARG A 61 -1.82 5.18 -2.01
CA ARG A 61 -1.78 6.14 -0.89
C ARG A 61 -1.23 5.53 0.38
N CYS A 62 -1.60 4.29 0.70
CA CYS A 62 -1.03 3.57 1.84
C CYS A 62 0.48 3.36 1.69
N LEU A 63 0.93 3.09 0.47
CA LEU A 63 2.33 2.88 0.11
C LEU A 63 3.03 4.16 -0.37
N THR A 64 2.58 5.33 0.08
CA THR A 64 3.27 6.60 -0.16
C THR A 64 4.63 6.58 0.52
N TYR A 65 5.68 6.81 -0.27
CA TYR A 65 7.06 6.77 0.19
C TYR A 65 7.38 7.87 1.20
N ASN A 66 7.12 9.13 0.81
CA ASN A 66 7.37 10.25 1.69
C ASN A 66 6.42 10.16 2.89
N GLN A 67 6.99 9.96 4.07
CA GLN A 67 6.22 9.84 5.30
C GLN A 67 5.39 11.10 5.59
N ALA A 68 5.87 12.28 5.18
CA ALA A 68 5.16 13.53 5.35
C ALA A 68 3.92 13.63 4.44
N ASP A 69 3.92 12.94 3.29
CA ASP A 69 2.80 12.93 2.34
C ASP A 69 1.84 11.75 2.56
N ARG A 70 2.22 10.80 3.43
CA ARG A 70 1.42 9.61 3.70
C ARG A 70 0.23 9.99 4.58
N PRO A 71 -1.01 9.71 4.14
CA PRO A 71 -2.18 9.95 4.98
C PRO A 71 -2.11 9.14 6.28
N ASP A 72 -2.65 9.69 7.36
CA ASP A 72 -2.75 8.97 8.62
C ASP A 72 -3.84 7.87 8.57
N VAL A 73 -3.89 7.06 9.63
CA VAL A 73 -4.82 5.92 9.74
C VAL A 73 -6.27 6.38 9.66
N LEU A 74 -6.61 7.52 10.25
CA LEU A 74 -7.99 8.02 10.28
C LEU A 74 -8.44 8.47 8.88
N THR A 75 -7.55 9.12 8.14
CA THR A 75 -7.77 9.55 6.76
C THR A 75 -7.96 8.34 5.84
N ILE A 76 -7.14 7.31 5.99
CA ILE A 76 -7.28 6.06 5.22
C ILE A 76 -8.54 5.29 5.61
N ALA A 77 -8.92 5.25 6.88
CA ALA A 77 -10.12 4.55 7.34
C ALA A 77 -11.42 5.14 6.76
N GLN A 78 -11.41 6.43 6.41
CA GLN A 78 -12.53 7.13 5.77
C GLN A 78 -12.52 6.99 4.24
N ASP A 79 -11.64 6.17 3.68
CA ASP A 79 -11.52 6.06 2.24
C ASP A 79 -12.79 5.53 1.57
N PRO A 80 -13.23 6.09 0.42
CA PRO A 80 -14.40 5.61 -0.30
C PRO A 80 -14.35 4.11 -0.64
N TYR A 81 -13.14 3.55 -0.83
CA TYR A 81 -12.97 2.12 -1.05
C TYR A 81 -13.34 1.26 0.18
N LEU A 82 -13.14 1.79 1.38
CA LEU A 82 -13.43 1.11 2.65
C LEU A 82 -14.85 1.41 3.17
N THR A 83 -15.47 2.50 2.71
CA THR A 83 -16.85 2.80 3.05
C THR A 83 -17.80 1.87 2.30
N TYR A 84 -18.40 0.92 3.00
CA TYR A 84 -19.50 0.13 2.46
C TYR A 84 -20.75 1.00 2.37
N VAL A 85 -21.04 1.52 1.17
CA VAL A 85 -22.34 2.10 0.88
C VAL A 85 -23.28 0.95 0.50
N LYS A 86 -24.20 0.56 1.39
CA LYS A 86 -25.37 -0.24 0.96
C LYS A 86 -26.05 0.54 -0.16
N ARG A 87 -25.97 0.04 -1.38
CA ARG A 87 -26.97 0.34 -2.40
C ARG A 87 -28.19 -0.53 -2.16
#